data_AF-W8EVP5-F1
#
_entry.id   AF-W8EVP5-F1
#
_cell.length_a   1.000
_cell.length_b   1.000
_cell.length_c   1.000
_cell.angle_alpha   90.00
_cell.angle_beta   90.00
_cell.angle_gamma   90.00
#
_symmetry.space_group_name_H-M   'P 1'
#
loop_
_entity.id
_entity.type
_entity.pdbx_description
1 polymer ?
#
loop_
_entity_poly.entity_id
_entity_poly.type
_entity_poly.pdbx_seq_one_letter_code
_entity_poly.pdbx_strand_id
1 'polypeptide(L)'
;MKTRFHSLYAGLFGGTLALLLGLSTPATAQTATPDSVDMLVQQAMRQLRIPGLQLAVVRHGQVVKLGQYGLANVQDSVPVTGQTRFFLNSITKAFVGVAVMQLVEAGKLDLSAPIGRYQPELPATWHPVTVRQLLTHMSGLPDIMGEDALVTENNEAAAWQLVQQQPLEFKPGEGFAYNQTNYLLLGRLITQLSGQPFAEFIQQRQLDVVKMPRTSFGDAHNVLPHLARGYTFTHYQNGAPRRGKELRNLFEVFPPSLRTAAGMSSTAQEVARWLVALQQGQMLQPQSLTTLWTPGRLTDGSTRSFGGKLNGYALGWPTAGRPEHPAVAPVGGGRSAVFVYPQDELAIVVLTNLQGANPERFMDALAACYLPDMRVADGFGLPPTLRTLHRTLRQRGFSHLQEEVKKACRQNPGYELPETAINAWGYSLVELGQLTDALAVFQLNVQLYPQSANTYDSLAETYAALGNKKLAAQHYSRALALNPKNRTAAEYLKQ
;
A
#
# COMPACT_ATOMS: atom_id res chain seq x y z
N MET A 1 -21.48 -2.11 77.89
CA MET A 1 -21.27 -3.25 76.96
C MET A 1 -19.86 -3.08 76.39
N LYS A 2 -18.80 -3.74 76.94
CA LYS A 2 -18.44 -5.18 76.83
C LYS A 2 -18.36 -5.59 75.34
N THR A 3 -17.29 -6.10 74.74
CA THR A 3 -15.96 -6.66 75.13
C THR A 3 -15.26 -6.94 73.77
N ARG A 4 -14.01 -6.59 73.43
CA ARG A 4 -12.67 -7.02 73.91
C ARG A 4 -12.37 -8.54 73.83
N PHE A 5 -11.29 -8.84 73.09
CA PHE A 5 -10.20 -9.83 73.30
C PHE A 5 -10.37 -11.32 72.91
N HIS A 6 -9.35 -11.83 72.19
CA HIS A 6 -8.26 -12.75 72.61
C HIS A 6 -7.04 -12.41 71.69
N SER A 7 -5.81 -11.99 72.05
CA SER A 7 -4.77 -12.46 73.02
C SER A 7 -4.48 -13.96 72.93
N LEU A 8 -3.25 -14.47 72.85
CA LEU A 8 -1.88 -13.94 72.96
C LEU A 8 -0.96 -15.10 72.49
N TYR A 9 0.24 -14.85 71.99
CA TYR A 9 1.46 -15.47 72.54
C TYR A 9 2.69 -14.68 72.12
N ALA A 10 3.49 -14.35 73.13
CA ALA A 10 4.73 -13.59 73.06
C ALA A 10 5.93 -14.53 72.83
N GLY A 11 6.97 -14.00 72.21
CA GLY A 11 8.30 -14.59 72.18
C GLY A 11 9.34 -13.50 71.88
N LEU A 12 9.98 -12.99 72.93
CA LEU A 12 11.12 -12.06 72.89
C LEU A 12 12.41 -12.84 72.60
N PHE A 13 13.17 -12.41 71.59
CA PHE A 13 14.65 -12.45 71.48
C PHE A 13 14.96 -11.45 70.34
N GLY A 14 15.62 -10.32 70.51
CA GLY A 14 16.97 -10.14 71.07
C GLY A 14 17.99 -10.33 69.94
N GLY A 15 18.43 -9.24 69.27
CA GLY A 15 19.61 -9.31 68.40
C GLY A 15 19.67 -8.32 67.23
N THR A 16 20.58 -7.35 67.35
CA THR A 16 21.35 -6.70 66.27
C THR A 16 20.60 -6.01 65.12
N LEU A 17 20.49 -4.68 65.24
CA LEU A 17 20.25 -3.75 64.13
C LEU A 17 21.52 -3.66 63.25
N ALA A 18 21.61 -4.47 62.20
CA ALA A 18 22.61 -4.30 61.15
C ALA A 18 22.08 -3.25 60.15
N LEU A 19 22.69 -2.07 60.15
CA LEU A 19 22.43 -1.00 59.20
C LEU A 19 22.98 -1.43 57.82
N LEU A 20 22.17 -2.12 57.01
CA LEU A 20 22.46 -2.36 55.61
C LEU A 20 22.20 -1.07 54.83
N LEU A 21 23.25 -0.25 54.66
CA LEU A 21 23.33 0.77 53.63
C LEU A 21 23.27 0.08 52.27
N GLY A 22 22.05 -0.15 51.78
CA GLY A 22 21.81 -0.57 50.41
C GLY A 22 22.27 0.55 49.49
N LEU A 23 23.41 0.36 48.84
CA LEU A 23 23.85 1.12 47.69
C LEU A 23 22.77 0.97 46.60
N SER A 24 21.85 1.92 46.52
CA SER A 24 20.96 2.08 45.38
C SER A 24 21.81 2.51 44.19
N THR A 25 22.22 1.53 43.38
CA THR A 25 22.76 1.80 42.05
C THR A 25 21.71 2.61 41.29
N PRO A 26 22.04 3.79 40.75
CA PRO A 26 21.11 4.50 39.90
C PRO A 26 20.83 3.60 38.69
N ALA A 27 19.59 3.13 38.57
CA ALA A 27 19.12 2.52 37.35
C ALA A 27 19.25 3.60 36.27
N THR A 28 20.30 3.49 35.45
CA THR A 28 20.38 4.21 34.19
C THR A 28 19.17 3.76 33.39
N ALA A 29 18.14 4.61 33.37
CA ALA A 29 17.06 4.50 32.41
C ALA A 29 17.73 4.55 31.04
N GLN A 30 17.89 3.37 30.43
CA GLN A 30 18.29 3.24 29.04
C GLN A 30 17.18 3.92 28.25
N THR A 31 17.37 5.18 27.91
CA THR A 31 16.58 5.87 26.89
C THR A 31 16.78 5.04 25.63
N ALA A 32 15.85 4.12 25.37
CA ALA A 32 15.86 3.29 24.19
C ALA A 32 15.98 4.24 22.99
N THR A 33 17.07 4.14 22.25
CA THR A 33 17.21 4.79 20.95
C THR A 33 15.96 4.44 20.13
N PRO A 34 15.24 5.42 19.59
CA PRO A 34 14.04 5.16 18.80
C PRO A 34 14.37 4.18 17.67
N ASP A 35 13.58 3.11 17.55
CA ASP A 35 13.67 2.16 16.43
C ASP A 35 13.51 2.95 15.12
N SER A 36 14.35 2.68 14.12
CA SER A 36 14.32 3.36 12.82
C SER A 36 12.95 3.27 12.17
N VAL A 37 12.23 2.18 12.41
CA VAL A 37 10.85 2.00 11.96
C VAL A 37 9.90 2.98 12.63
N ASP A 38 10.00 3.20 13.95
CA ASP A 38 9.14 4.14 14.67
C ASP A 38 9.40 5.58 14.21
N MET A 39 10.66 5.94 13.97
CA MET A 39 11.02 7.26 13.44
C MET A 39 10.41 7.51 12.07
N LEU A 40 10.51 6.54 11.14
CA LEU A 40 9.94 6.65 9.80
C LEU A 40 8.41 6.77 9.85
N VAL A 41 7.74 5.94 10.66
CA VAL A 41 6.29 6.00 10.84
C VAL A 41 5.87 7.37 11.38
N GLN A 42 6.50 7.84 12.46
CA GLN A 42 6.15 9.13 13.04
C GLN A 42 6.45 10.31 12.08
N GLN A 43 7.53 10.23 11.30
CA GLN A 43 7.83 11.22 10.26
C GLN A 43 6.74 11.23 9.19
N ALA A 44 6.36 10.06 8.66
CA ALA A 44 5.29 9.93 7.68
C ALA A 44 3.96 10.47 8.24
N MET A 45 3.62 10.13 9.50
CA MET A 45 2.42 10.65 10.16
C MET A 45 2.43 12.17 10.27
N ARG A 46 3.55 12.79 10.65
CA ARG A 46 3.66 14.26 10.72
C ARG A 46 3.53 14.91 9.34
N GLN A 47 4.28 14.41 8.35
CA GLN A 47 4.28 14.97 6.99
C GLN A 47 2.91 14.86 6.30
N LEU A 48 2.25 13.71 6.46
CA LEU A 48 0.97 13.42 5.83
C LEU A 48 -0.23 13.82 6.69
N ARG A 49 0.02 14.25 7.95
CA ARG A 49 -0.98 14.59 8.96
C ARG A 49 -1.94 13.44 9.26
N ILE A 50 -1.41 12.21 9.35
CA ILE A 50 -2.18 11.00 9.67
C ILE A 50 -2.56 11.03 11.16
N PRO A 51 -3.86 11.00 11.51
CA PRO A 51 -4.29 11.02 12.91
C PRO A 51 -3.94 9.76 13.67
N GLY A 52 -4.23 8.58 13.11
CA GLY A 52 -4.02 7.28 13.75
C GLY A 52 -3.52 6.21 12.77
N LEU A 53 -2.61 5.37 13.25
CA LEU A 53 -1.95 4.33 12.48
C LEU A 53 -1.66 3.09 13.32
N GLN A 54 -1.86 1.92 12.71
CA GLN A 54 -1.28 0.65 13.18
C GLN A 54 -0.26 0.10 12.18
N LEU A 55 0.80 -0.49 12.71
CA LEU A 55 1.86 -1.18 11.99
C LEU A 55 1.97 -2.62 12.49
N ALA A 56 2.18 -3.57 11.58
CA ALA A 56 2.75 -4.87 11.89
C ALA A 56 3.85 -5.22 10.89
N VAL A 57 4.94 -5.81 11.39
CA VAL A 57 6.01 -6.37 10.55
C VAL A 57 6.14 -7.86 10.85
N VAL A 58 6.10 -8.66 9.80
CA VAL A 58 6.35 -10.10 9.82
C VAL A 58 7.70 -10.34 9.17
N ARG A 59 8.56 -11.12 9.82
CA ARG A 59 9.84 -11.56 9.26
C ARG A 59 10.06 -13.03 9.59
N HIS A 60 10.50 -13.83 8.61
CA HIS A 60 10.74 -15.26 8.77
C HIS A 60 9.54 -16.00 9.40
N GLY A 61 8.32 -15.64 8.94
CA GLY A 61 7.07 -16.23 9.43
C GLY A 61 6.64 -15.81 10.85
N GLN A 62 7.27 -14.81 11.46
CA GLN A 62 6.95 -14.34 12.81
C GLN A 62 6.65 -12.85 12.84
N VAL A 63 5.70 -12.43 13.69
CA VAL A 63 5.45 -11.00 13.93
C VAL A 63 6.60 -10.45 14.79
N VAL A 64 7.47 -9.65 14.19
CA VAL A 64 8.67 -9.08 14.85
C VAL A 64 8.44 -7.65 15.38
N LYS A 65 7.42 -6.95 14.87
CA LYS A 65 7.05 -5.62 15.36
C LYS A 65 5.54 -5.39 15.28
N LEU A 66 4.99 -4.78 16.31
CA LEU A 66 3.66 -4.17 16.33
C LEU A 66 3.81 -2.72 16.76
N GLY A 67 3.13 -1.81 16.06
CA GLY A 67 3.14 -0.38 16.36
C GLY A 67 1.72 0.17 16.40
N GLN A 68 1.45 1.05 17.35
CA GLN A 68 0.18 1.75 17.52
C GLN A 68 0.49 3.23 17.77
N TYR A 69 -0.05 4.11 16.94
CA TYR A 69 0.34 5.52 16.96
C TYR A 69 -0.87 6.43 16.79
N GLY A 70 -0.88 7.54 17.53
CA GLY A 70 -1.86 8.61 17.39
C GLY A 70 -3.27 8.25 17.88
N LEU A 71 -4.28 8.81 17.23
CA LEU A 71 -5.68 8.78 17.66
C LEU A 71 -6.56 7.97 16.70
N ALA A 72 -7.28 7.01 17.26
CA ALA A 72 -8.35 6.29 16.57
C ALA A 72 -9.57 7.19 16.31
N ASN A 73 -9.79 8.17 17.20
CA ASN A 73 -10.81 9.21 17.05
C ASN A 73 -10.26 10.54 17.58
N VAL A 74 -10.19 11.55 16.72
CA VAL A 74 -9.71 12.90 17.01
C VAL A 74 -10.71 13.68 17.87
N GLN A 75 -12.01 13.59 17.57
CA GLN A 75 -13.05 14.34 18.29
C GLN A 75 -13.10 13.94 19.77
N ASP A 76 -12.98 12.64 20.04
CA ASP A 76 -13.10 12.07 21.38
C ASP A 76 -11.74 11.78 22.03
N SER A 77 -10.64 12.18 21.37
CA SER A 77 -9.26 11.93 21.82
C SER A 77 -8.96 10.46 22.17
N VAL A 78 -9.56 9.52 21.43
CA VAL A 78 -9.38 8.08 21.68
C VAL A 78 -8.06 7.63 21.05
N PRO A 79 -7.12 7.07 21.82
CA PRO A 79 -5.84 6.60 21.28
C PRO A 79 -6.02 5.35 20.40
N VAL A 80 -5.10 5.17 19.45
CA VAL A 80 -4.96 3.88 18.78
C VAL A 80 -4.38 2.87 19.78
N THR A 81 -5.02 1.71 19.87
CA THR A 81 -4.58 0.57 20.70
C THR A 81 -4.48 -0.67 19.83
N GLY A 82 -3.93 -1.78 20.33
CA GLY A 82 -3.95 -3.07 19.62
C GLY A 82 -5.35 -3.62 19.31
N GLN A 83 -6.41 -3.06 19.91
CA GLN A 83 -7.81 -3.43 19.62
C GLN A 83 -8.45 -2.58 18.52
N THR A 84 -7.86 -1.41 18.20
CA THR A 84 -8.40 -0.50 17.21
C THR A 84 -8.45 -1.15 15.84
N ARG A 85 -9.65 -1.15 15.24
CA ARG A 85 -9.90 -1.70 13.90
C ARG A 85 -9.86 -0.58 12.88
N PHE A 86 -9.33 -0.87 11.71
CA PHE A 86 -9.30 0.04 10.56
C PHE A 86 -9.96 -0.63 9.37
N PHE A 87 -10.64 0.16 8.54
CA PHE A 87 -11.15 -0.35 7.27
C PHE A 87 -10.00 -0.79 6.36
N LEU A 88 -10.10 -2.03 5.88
CA LEU A 88 -9.17 -2.61 4.91
C LEU A 88 -9.46 -2.11 3.50
N ASN A 89 -10.70 -1.70 3.21
CA ASN A 89 -11.13 -1.29 1.88
C ASN A 89 -10.76 -2.39 0.86
N SER A 90 -10.16 -2.01 -0.27
CA SER A 90 -9.78 -2.92 -1.34
C SER A 90 -8.78 -4.03 -0.97
N ILE A 91 -8.12 -3.97 0.20
CA ILE A 91 -7.39 -5.13 0.72
C ILE A 91 -8.32 -6.33 0.96
N THR A 92 -9.63 -6.10 1.14
CA THR A 92 -10.67 -7.15 1.18
C THR A 92 -10.59 -8.10 -0.02
N LYS A 93 -10.19 -7.60 -1.20
CA LYS A 93 -10.04 -8.40 -2.42
C LYS A 93 -8.99 -9.51 -2.28
N ALA A 94 -7.99 -9.34 -1.42
CA ALA A 94 -7.01 -10.37 -1.10
C ALA A 94 -7.66 -11.58 -0.40
N PHE A 95 -8.60 -11.35 0.52
CA PHE A 95 -9.37 -12.40 1.20
C PHE A 95 -10.32 -13.11 0.23
N VAL A 96 -10.94 -12.37 -0.68
CA VAL A 96 -11.78 -12.92 -1.76
C VAL A 96 -10.95 -13.80 -2.70
N GLY A 97 -9.75 -13.37 -3.07
CA GLY A 97 -8.80 -14.16 -3.86
C GLY A 97 -8.47 -15.50 -3.20
N VAL A 98 -8.22 -15.50 -1.88
CA VAL A 98 -8.01 -16.73 -1.10
C VAL A 98 -9.27 -17.60 -1.10
N ALA A 99 -10.45 -17.03 -0.90
CA ALA A 99 -11.71 -17.79 -0.91
C ALA A 99 -11.98 -18.46 -2.27
N VAL A 100 -11.70 -17.76 -3.37
CA VAL A 100 -11.77 -18.33 -4.71
C VAL A 100 -10.78 -19.48 -4.86
N MET A 101 -9.53 -19.31 -4.45
CA MET A 101 -8.54 -20.39 -4.51
C MET A 101 -8.93 -21.60 -3.64
N GLN A 102 -9.59 -21.38 -2.50
CA GLN A 102 -10.14 -22.48 -1.69
C GLN A 102 -11.22 -23.28 -2.44
N LEU A 103 -12.02 -22.64 -3.28
CA LEU A 103 -12.99 -23.32 -4.15
C LEU A 103 -12.31 -24.02 -5.33
N VAL A 104 -11.20 -23.48 -5.84
CA VAL A 104 -10.38 -24.12 -6.87
C VAL A 104 -9.75 -25.42 -6.33
N GLU A 105 -9.14 -25.37 -5.14
CA GLU A 105 -8.56 -26.56 -4.50
C GLU A 105 -9.61 -27.62 -4.17
N ALA A 106 -10.85 -27.19 -3.87
CA ALA A 106 -11.98 -28.09 -3.67
C ALA A 106 -12.57 -28.66 -4.98
N GLY A 107 -12.01 -28.32 -6.15
CA GLY A 107 -12.49 -28.76 -7.46
C GLY A 107 -13.84 -28.15 -7.87
N LYS A 108 -14.32 -27.12 -7.16
CA LYS A 108 -15.63 -26.49 -7.39
C LYS A 108 -15.60 -25.34 -8.40
N LEU A 109 -14.43 -24.74 -8.58
CA LEU A 109 -14.23 -23.57 -9.44
C LEU A 109 -12.99 -23.78 -10.32
N ASP A 110 -13.08 -23.36 -11.58
CA ASP A 110 -11.96 -23.32 -12.51
C ASP A 110 -11.69 -21.85 -12.89
N LEU A 111 -10.46 -21.39 -12.67
CA LEU A 111 -10.05 -20.02 -12.97
C LEU A 111 -10.13 -19.68 -14.46
N SER A 112 -9.98 -20.68 -15.32
CA SER A 112 -10.03 -20.53 -16.78
C SER A 112 -11.43 -20.64 -17.35
N ALA A 113 -12.40 -21.12 -16.55
CA ALA A 113 -13.76 -21.31 -17.03
C ALA A 113 -14.46 -19.96 -17.25
N PRO A 114 -15.30 -19.86 -18.29
CA PRO A 114 -16.16 -18.70 -18.52
C PRO A 114 -17.19 -18.55 -17.40
N ILE A 115 -17.50 -17.32 -17.00
CA ILE A 115 -18.43 -17.04 -15.90
C ILE A 115 -19.85 -17.49 -16.25
N GLY A 116 -20.21 -17.49 -17.54
CA GLY A 116 -21.50 -18.01 -18.02
C GLY A 116 -21.72 -19.50 -17.74
N ARG A 117 -20.65 -20.27 -17.45
CA ARG A 117 -20.76 -21.65 -16.96
C ARG A 117 -21.43 -21.72 -15.59
N TYR A 118 -21.17 -20.74 -14.74
CA TYR A 118 -21.64 -20.70 -13.36
C TYR A 118 -22.87 -19.83 -13.18
N GLN A 119 -22.98 -18.75 -13.96
CA GLN A 119 -24.02 -17.72 -13.85
C GLN A 119 -24.68 -17.49 -15.23
N PRO A 120 -25.49 -18.45 -15.71
CA PRO A 120 -26.12 -18.40 -17.03
C PRO A 120 -27.21 -17.32 -17.16
N GLU A 121 -27.61 -16.70 -16.05
CA GLU A 121 -28.58 -15.59 -16.00
C GLU A 121 -27.98 -14.22 -16.35
N LEU A 122 -26.65 -14.14 -16.51
CA LEU A 122 -25.97 -12.90 -16.89
C LEU A 122 -26.25 -12.52 -18.36
N PRO A 123 -25.98 -11.27 -18.75
CA PRO A 123 -25.97 -10.91 -20.17
C PRO A 123 -25.07 -11.85 -20.97
N ALA A 124 -25.55 -12.34 -22.12
CA ALA A 124 -24.79 -13.29 -22.94
C ALA A 124 -23.41 -12.75 -23.38
N THR A 125 -23.28 -11.43 -23.50
CA THR A 125 -22.02 -10.73 -23.81
C THR A 125 -20.98 -10.87 -22.70
N TRP A 126 -21.40 -11.12 -21.45
CA TRP A 126 -20.52 -11.27 -20.29
C TRP A 126 -20.05 -12.73 -20.13
N HIS A 127 -20.77 -13.70 -20.68
CA HIS A 127 -20.48 -15.13 -20.50
C HIS A 127 -19.02 -15.52 -20.78
N PRO A 128 -18.35 -15.01 -21.84
CA PRO A 128 -16.98 -15.40 -22.16
C PRO A 128 -15.91 -14.92 -21.17
N VAL A 129 -16.22 -13.95 -20.30
CA VAL A 129 -15.29 -13.47 -19.28
C VAL A 129 -14.90 -14.65 -18.38
N THR A 130 -13.62 -14.87 -18.14
CA THR A 130 -13.16 -15.93 -17.24
C THR A 130 -13.13 -15.48 -15.79
N VAL A 131 -13.21 -16.43 -14.85
CA VAL A 131 -13.06 -16.15 -13.42
C VAL A 131 -11.72 -15.44 -13.13
N ARG A 132 -10.63 -15.84 -13.79
CA ARG A 132 -9.32 -15.17 -13.69
C ARG A 132 -9.40 -13.71 -14.11
N GLN A 133 -10.07 -13.40 -15.23
CA GLN A 133 -10.22 -12.02 -15.70
C GLN A 133 -11.04 -11.14 -14.75
N LEU A 134 -12.02 -11.70 -14.03
CA LEU A 134 -12.69 -10.96 -12.95
C LEU A 134 -11.69 -10.61 -11.84
N LEU A 135 -10.93 -11.59 -11.36
CA LEU A 135 -9.97 -11.42 -10.27
C LEU A 135 -8.86 -10.41 -10.62
N THR A 136 -8.42 -10.39 -11.88
CA THR A 136 -7.32 -9.54 -12.36
C THR A 136 -7.76 -8.22 -12.98
N HIS A 137 -9.06 -7.89 -12.95
CA HIS A 137 -9.62 -6.67 -13.54
C HIS A 137 -9.40 -6.53 -15.05
N MET A 138 -9.40 -7.66 -15.75
CA MET A 138 -9.21 -7.77 -17.20
C MET A 138 -10.48 -8.22 -17.92
N SER A 139 -11.63 -8.03 -17.27
CA SER A 139 -12.92 -8.52 -17.78
C SER A 139 -13.51 -7.64 -18.88
N GLY A 140 -13.23 -6.34 -18.85
CA GLY A 140 -13.89 -5.35 -19.71
C GLY A 140 -15.37 -5.13 -19.35
N LEU A 141 -15.84 -5.66 -18.21
CA LEU A 141 -17.19 -5.38 -17.73
C LEU A 141 -17.34 -3.89 -17.41
N PRO A 142 -18.55 -3.33 -17.52
CA PRO A 142 -18.85 -2.00 -16.99
C PRO A 142 -18.84 -1.98 -15.46
N ASP A 143 -18.43 -0.88 -14.84
CA ASP A 143 -18.40 -0.75 -13.37
C ASP A 143 -19.75 -0.29 -12.79
N ILE A 144 -20.31 -1.10 -11.89
CA ILE A 144 -21.55 -0.81 -11.17
C ILE A 144 -21.48 0.49 -10.36
N MET A 145 -20.27 0.94 -9.98
CA MET A 145 -20.11 2.20 -9.24
C MET A 145 -20.13 3.46 -10.10
N GLY A 146 -20.07 3.38 -11.43
CA GLY A 146 -20.15 4.54 -12.35
C GLY A 146 -19.25 5.74 -12.01
N GLU A 147 -19.38 6.84 -12.76
CA GLU A 147 -18.63 8.09 -12.45
C GLU A 147 -19.37 8.99 -11.43
N ASP A 148 -20.70 8.86 -11.30
CA ASP A 148 -21.54 9.88 -10.63
C ASP A 148 -22.48 9.38 -9.53
N ALA A 149 -22.53 8.07 -9.22
CA ALA A 149 -23.53 7.52 -8.29
C ALA A 149 -22.92 6.58 -7.23
N LEU A 150 -23.07 6.98 -5.95
CA LEU A 150 -22.81 6.05 -4.84
C LEU A 150 -23.84 4.91 -4.90
N VAL A 151 -23.34 3.67 -4.92
CA VAL A 151 -24.16 2.48 -4.75
C VAL A 151 -24.32 2.22 -3.25
N THR A 152 -25.56 2.12 -2.82
CA THR A 152 -26.02 1.92 -1.43
C THR A 152 -27.05 0.81 -1.42
N GLU A 153 -27.45 0.34 -0.23
CA GLU A 153 -28.48 -0.69 -0.10
C GLU A 153 -29.81 -0.28 -0.77
N ASN A 154 -30.11 1.02 -0.82
CA ASN A 154 -31.37 1.53 -1.35
C ASN A 154 -31.45 1.55 -2.89
N ASN A 155 -30.32 1.59 -3.58
CA ASN A 155 -30.27 1.68 -5.04
C ASN A 155 -29.47 0.55 -5.70
N GLU A 156 -28.99 -0.43 -4.92
CA GLU A 156 -28.19 -1.56 -5.41
C GLU A 156 -28.88 -2.34 -6.54
N ALA A 157 -30.17 -2.65 -6.38
CA ALA A 157 -30.93 -3.40 -7.39
C ALA A 157 -31.04 -2.63 -8.71
N ALA A 158 -31.30 -1.32 -8.63
CA ALA A 158 -31.36 -0.45 -9.81
C ALA A 158 -29.99 -0.30 -10.47
N ALA A 159 -28.92 -0.14 -9.68
CA ALA A 159 -27.55 -0.09 -10.18
C ALA A 159 -27.15 -1.40 -10.88
N TRP A 160 -27.54 -2.55 -10.31
CA TRP A 160 -27.33 -3.87 -10.91
C TRP A 160 -28.07 -4.01 -12.26
N GLN A 161 -29.33 -3.58 -12.33
CA GLN A 161 -30.09 -3.59 -13.59
C GLN A 161 -29.47 -2.68 -14.66
N LEU A 162 -28.99 -1.50 -14.26
CA LEU A 162 -28.39 -0.53 -15.17
C LEU A 162 -27.05 -1.03 -15.72
N VAL A 163 -26.17 -1.55 -14.87
CA VAL A 163 -24.84 -2.01 -15.29
C VAL A 163 -24.93 -3.19 -16.26
N GLN A 164 -25.94 -4.06 -16.12
CA GLN A 164 -26.18 -5.18 -17.04
C GLN A 164 -26.56 -4.73 -18.47
N GLN A 165 -27.03 -3.50 -18.65
CA GLN A 165 -27.41 -2.94 -19.96
C GLN A 165 -26.26 -2.21 -20.65
N GLN A 166 -25.15 -1.99 -19.95
CA GLN A 166 -24.00 -1.28 -20.51
C GLN A 166 -23.13 -2.24 -21.36
N PRO A 167 -22.51 -1.72 -22.44
CA PRO A 167 -21.57 -2.51 -23.23
C PRO A 167 -20.31 -2.84 -22.42
N LEU A 168 -19.55 -3.83 -22.89
CA LEU A 168 -18.19 -4.02 -22.40
C LEU A 168 -17.33 -2.79 -22.75
N GLU A 169 -16.50 -2.35 -21.82
CA GLU A 169 -15.54 -1.26 -22.02
C GLU A 169 -14.42 -1.65 -23.01
N PHE A 170 -14.06 -2.93 -23.02
CA PHE A 170 -13.12 -3.55 -23.95
C PHE A 170 -13.34 -5.07 -23.97
N LYS A 171 -12.73 -5.78 -24.93
CA LYS A 171 -12.86 -7.24 -24.97
C LYS A 171 -12.10 -7.90 -23.80
N PRO A 172 -12.61 -8.98 -23.20
CA PRO A 172 -11.96 -9.63 -22.07
C PRO A 172 -10.50 -9.99 -22.39
N GLY A 173 -9.57 -9.55 -21.55
CA GLY A 173 -8.12 -9.76 -21.68
C GLY A 173 -7.37 -8.71 -22.50
N GLU A 174 -8.03 -7.82 -23.23
CA GLU A 174 -7.34 -6.78 -24.03
C GLU A 174 -6.97 -5.53 -23.23
N GLY A 175 -7.59 -5.33 -22.05
CA GLY A 175 -7.37 -4.14 -21.22
C GLY A 175 -7.42 -4.43 -19.72
N PHE A 176 -7.15 -3.38 -18.94
CA PHE A 176 -7.27 -3.38 -17.48
C PHE A 176 -8.15 -2.20 -17.04
N ALA A 177 -9.21 -2.50 -16.31
CA ALA A 177 -10.07 -1.51 -15.65
C ALA A 177 -10.45 -2.01 -14.26
N TYR A 178 -10.02 -1.27 -13.23
CA TYR A 178 -10.29 -1.63 -11.84
C TYR A 178 -11.77 -1.45 -11.52
N ASN A 179 -12.50 -2.57 -11.41
CA ASN A 179 -13.95 -2.59 -11.54
C ASN A 179 -14.59 -3.38 -10.38
N GLN A 180 -15.69 -2.86 -9.81
CA GLN A 180 -16.34 -3.49 -8.66
C GLN A 180 -17.37 -4.56 -9.03
N THR A 181 -18.00 -4.47 -10.22
CA THR A 181 -18.82 -5.55 -10.81
C THR A 181 -18.08 -6.88 -10.78
N ASN A 182 -16.77 -6.87 -11.05
CA ASN A 182 -15.93 -8.06 -10.96
C ASN A 182 -16.03 -8.76 -9.60
N TYR A 183 -15.86 -8.01 -8.51
CA TYR A 183 -15.82 -8.58 -7.16
C TYR A 183 -17.20 -8.88 -6.60
N LEU A 184 -18.23 -8.17 -7.07
CA LEU A 184 -19.62 -8.53 -6.83
C LEU A 184 -19.91 -9.93 -7.39
N LEU A 185 -19.55 -10.18 -8.66
CA LEU A 185 -19.74 -11.49 -9.31
C LEU A 185 -18.95 -12.60 -8.60
N LEU A 186 -17.71 -12.32 -8.17
CA LEU A 186 -16.92 -13.27 -7.37
C LEU A 186 -17.60 -13.60 -6.03
N GLY A 187 -18.23 -12.63 -5.37
CA GLY A 187 -19.02 -12.87 -4.15
C GLY A 187 -20.21 -13.78 -4.38
N ARG A 188 -20.93 -13.61 -5.50
CA ARG A 188 -22.01 -14.50 -5.92
C ARG A 188 -21.50 -15.91 -6.20
N LEU A 189 -20.36 -16.06 -6.90
CA LEU A 189 -19.73 -17.37 -7.15
C LEU A 189 -19.35 -18.07 -5.85
N ILE A 190 -18.74 -17.35 -4.90
CA ILE A 190 -18.39 -17.93 -3.60
C ILE A 190 -19.66 -18.41 -2.90
N THR A 191 -20.71 -17.59 -2.88
CA THR A 191 -21.97 -17.93 -2.21
C THR A 191 -22.62 -19.17 -2.84
N GLN A 192 -22.73 -19.18 -4.17
CA GLN A 192 -23.32 -20.27 -4.93
C GLN A 192 -22.56 -21.59 -4.77
N LEU A 193 -21.24 -21.58 -4.89
CA LEU A 193 -20.43 -22.80 -4.92
C LEU A 193 -20.10 -23.34 -3.53
N SER A 194 -20.08 -22.47 -2.52
CA SER A 194 -19.93 -22.89 -1.12
C SER A 194 -21.25 -23.38 -0.52
N GLY A 195 -22.39 -22.86 -0.98
CA GLY A 195 -23.71 -23.13 -0.40
C GLY A 195 -24.03 -22.28 0.83
N GLN A 196 -23.23 -21.25 1.12
CA GLN A 196 -23.42 -20.34 2.26
C GLN A 196 -23.03 -18.90 1.89
N PRO A 197 -23.50 -17.87 2.61
CA PRO A 197 -23.11 -16.49 2.34
C PRO A 197 -21.59 -16.30 2.28
N PHE A 198 -21.08 -15.56 1.28
CA PHE A 198 -19.63 -15.40 1.09
C PHE A 198 -18.89 -14.90 2.35
N ALA A 199 -19.55 -14.04 3.14
CA ALA A 199 -18.99 -13.49 4.38
C ALA A 199 -18.78 -14.59 5.42
N GLU A 200 -19.73 -15.52 5.54
CA GLU A 200 -19.63 -16.70 6.42
C GLU A 200 -18.58 -17.68 5.91
N PHE A 201 -18.47 -17.86 4.60
CA PHE A 201 -17.38 -18.64 4.00
C PHE A 201 -16.00 -18.10 4.35
N ILE A 202 -15.76 -16.80 4.19
CA ILE A 202 -14.49 -16.18 4.58
C ILE A 202 -14.27 -16.26 6.09
N GLN A 203 -15.31 -16.04 6.90
CA GLN A 203 -15.22 -16.18 8.36
C GLN A 203 -14.72 -17.58 8.74
N GLN A 204 -15.42 -18.63 8.30
CA GLN A 204 -15.13 -20.01 8.68
C GLN A 204 -13.81 -20.53 8.08
N ARG A 205 -13.55 -20.24 6.81
CA ARG A 205 -12.44 -20.84 6.06
C ARG A 205 -11.13 -20.07 6.18
N GLN A 206 -11.16 -18.86 6.74
CA GLN A 206 -9.97 -18.03 6.90
C GLN A 206 -9.87 -17.45 8.31
N LEU A 207 -10.86 -16.67 8.76
CA LEU A 207 -10.74 -15.90 10.00
C LEU A 207 -10.74 -16.78 11.25
N ASP A 208 -11.61 -17.79 11.31
CA ASP A 208 -11.71 -18.72 12.43
C ASP A 208 -10.50 -19.65 12.48
N VAL A 209 -9.99 -20.09 11.32
CA VAL A 209 -8.79 -20.92 11.18
C VAL A 209 -7.60 -20.28 11.90
N VAL A 210 -7.46 -18.96 11.80
CA VAL A 210 -6.33 -18.21 12.37
C VAL A 210 -6.71 -17.32 13.56
N LYS A 211 -7.92 -17.51 14.10
CA LYS A 211 -8.46 -16.81 15.27
C LYS A 211 -8.36 -15.27 15.13
N MET A 212 -9.06 -14.70 14.15
CA MET A 212 -9.16 -13.25 13.91
C MET A 212 -10.53 -12.67 14.34
N PRO A 213 -10.89 -12.69 15.64
CA PRO A 213 -12.22 -12.29 16.10
C PRO A 213 -12.54 -10.79 15.91
N ARG A 214 -11.55 -9.93 15.68
CA ARG A 214 -11.79 -8.48 15.44
C ARG A 214 -11.93 -8.17 13.95
N THR A 215 -11.75 -9.16 13.08
CA THR A 215 -11.88 -9.00 11.65
C THR A 215 -13.30 -9.38 11.25
N SER A 216 -14.00 -8.47 10.59
CA SER A 216 -15.34 -8.75 10.09
C SER A 216 -15.66 -7.87 8.90
N PHE A 217 -16.70 -8.28 8.17
CA PHE A 217 -17.37 -7.40 7.23
C PHE A 217 -18.19 -6.33 7.96
N GLY A 218 -18.36 -5.18 7.31
CA GLY A 218 -19.25 -4.11 7.71
C GLY A 218 -18.85 -2.75 7.12
N ASP A 219 -19.64 -1.73 7.42
CA ASP A 219 -19.43 -0.35 6.96
C ASP A 219 -19.82 0.67 8.06
N ALA A 220 -19.99 1.94 7.69
CA ALA A 220 -20.32 2.99 8.65
C ALA A 220 -21.74 2.92 9.24
N HIS A 221 -22.64 2.08 8.71
CA HIS A 221 -23.95 1.80 9.32
C HIS A 221 -23.87 0.72 10.40
N ASN A 222 -22.82 -0.12 10.40
CA ASN A 222 -22.67 -1.16 11.40
C ASN A 222 -22.01 -0.63 12.69
N VAL A 223 -22.53 -1.04 13.84
CA VAL A 223 -21.90 -0.77 15.15
C VAL A 223 -20.74 -1.75 15.33
N LEU A 224 -19.56 -1.34 14.90
CA LEU A 224 -18.33 -2.13 14.97
C LEU A 224 -17.48 -1.66 16.17
N PRO A 225 -17.37 -2.45 17.26
CA PRO A 225 -16.56 -2.06 18.42
C PRO A 225 -15.12 -1.77 18.04
N HIS A 226 -14.54 -0.72 18.61
CA HIS A 226 -13.16 -0.27 18.39
C HIS A 226 -12.81 0.15 16.95
N LEU A 227 -13.79 0.36 16.07
CA LEU A 227 -13.54 0.91 14.74
C LEU A 227 -13.01 2.35 14.83
N ALA A 228 -11.84 2.59 14.23
CA ALA A 228 -11.30 3.94 14.09
C ALA A 228 -12.19 4.77 13.18
N ARG A 229 -12.43 6.03 13.58
CA ARG A 229 -13.16 6.98 12.74
C ARG A 229 -12.30 7.35 11.54
N GLY A 230 -12.86 7.21 10.34
CA GLY A 230 -12.20 7.62 9.10
C GLY A 230 -12.17 9.13 8.95
N TYR A 231 -11.08 9.64 8.40
CA TYR A 231 -10.88 11.06 8.09
C TYR A 231 -10.41 11.26 6.65
N THR A 232 -10.63 12.47 6.13
CA THR A 232 -10.13 12.90 4.81
C THR A 232 -9.88 14.41 4.81
N PHE A 233 -8.93 14.86 3.98
CA PHE A 233 -8.77 16.28 3.64
C PHE A 233 -9.50 16.64 2.33
N THR A 234 -10.06 15.64 1.65
CA THR A 234 -10.81 15.82 0.40
C THR A 234 -12.27 16.15 0.72
N HIS A 235 -12.81 17.16 0.05
CA HIS A 235 -14.22 17.49 0.06
C HIS A 235 -14.70 17.70 -1.38
N TYR A 236 -15.99 17.55 -1.62
CA TYR A 236 -16.55 17.77 -2.95
C TYR A 236 -17.05 19.20 -3.06
N GLN A 237 -16.65 19.88 -4.14
CA GLN A 237 -17.11 21.22 -4.49
C GLN A 237 -17.56 21.19 -5.96
N ASN A 238 -18.84 21.48 -6.21
CA ASN A 238 -19.46 21.40 -7.54
C ASN A 238 -19.26 20.04 -8.22
N GLY A 239 -19.45 18.94 -7.47
CA GLY A 239 -19.27 17.56 -7.99
C GLY A 239 -17.83 17.10 -8.14
N ALA A 240 -16.84 17.99 -8.02
CA ALA A 240 -15.43 17.64 -8.16
C ALA A 240 -14.72 17.50 -6.80
N PRO A 241 -13.84 16.50 -6.62
CA PRO A 241 -13.03 16.39 -5.42
C PRO A 241 -12.01 17.53 -5.34
N ARG A 242 -11.93 18.18 -4.18
CA ARG A 242 -10.97 19.23 -3.83
C ARG A 242 -10.27 18.87 -2.54
N ARG A 243 -8.94 18.94 -2.54
CA ARG A 243 -8.15 18.73 -1.32
C ARG A 243 -8.00 20.06 -0.57
N GLY A 244 -8.49 20.11 0.67
CA GLY A 244 -8.41 21.26 1.56
C GLY A 244 -7.36 21.09 2.65
N LYS A 245 -7.35 22.04 3.59
CA LYS A 245 -6.50 22.00 4.79
C LYS A 245 -7.22 21.42 6.02
N GLU A 246 -8.55 21.43 6.00
CA GLU A 246 -9.44 21.00 7.09
C GLU A 246 -9.61 19.48 7.10
N LEU A 247 -9.46 18.87 8.28
CA LEU A 247 -9.72 17.45 8.49
C LEU A 247 -11.22 17.23 8.64
N ARG A 248 -11.80 16.32 7.84
CA ARG A 248 -13.22 16.01 7.84
C ARG A 248 -13.47 14.55 8.14
N ASN A 249 -14.63 14.25 8.70
CA ASN A 249 -15.10 12.87 8.85
C ASN A 249 -15.32 12.24 7.48
N LEU A 250 -14.85 11.02 7.33
CA LEU A 250 -15.14 10.17 6.18
C LEU A 250 -16.21 9.16 6.59
N PHE A 251 -17.29 9.12 5.82
CA PHE A 251 -18.41 8.21 6.02
C PHE A 251 -18.53 7.31 4.78
N GLU A 252 -18.40 6.00 4.98
CA GLU A 252 -18.34 5.02 3.89
C GLU A 252 -19.37 3.93 4.11
N VAL A 253 -20.18 3.70 3.08
CA VAL A 253 -21.24 2.70 3.06
C VAL A 253 -20.91 1.71 1.95
N PHE A 254 -21.04 0.42 2.26
CA PHE A 254 -20.79 -0.66 1.32
C PHE A 254 -22.02 -1.58 1.30
N PRO A 255 -22.84 -1.52 0.24
CA PRO A 255 -23.97 -2.43 0.13
C PRO A 255 -23.49 -3.89 0.18
N PRO A 256 -24.28 -4.82 0.73
CA PRO A 256 -23.86 -6.20 0.99
C PRO A 256 -23.16 -6.89 -0.19
N SER A 257 -23.60 -6.70 -1.43
CA SER A 257 -22.98 -7.33 -2.60
C SER A 257 -21.63 -6.74 -3.01
N LEU A 258 -21.35 -5.48 -2.63
CA LEU A 258 -20.07 -4.82 -2.85
C LEU A 258 -19.10 -4.98 -1.68
N ARG A 259 -19.52 -5.65 -0.59
CA ARG A 259 -18.62 -5.90 0.54
C ARG A 259 -17.44 -6.80 0.16
N THR A 260 -17.53 -7.62 -0.87
CA THR A 260 -16.38 -8.35 -1.45
C THR A 260 -15.32 -7.43 -2.06
N ALA A 261 -15.68 -6.20 -2.44
CA ALA A 261 -14.76 -5.22 -2.99
C ALA A 261 -14.05 -4.40 -1.91
N ALA A 262 -14.69 -4.10 -0.77
CA ALA A 262 -14.13 -3.15 0.21
C ALA A 262 -14.56 -3.33 1.68
N GLY A 263 -15.43 -4.28 2.00
CA GLY A 263 -16.24 -4.25 3.22
C GLY A 263 -15.58 -4.81 4.48
N MET A 264 -14.28 -5.12 4.53
CA MET A 264 -13.65 -5.65 5.76
C MET A 264 -13.00 -4.55 6.61
N SER A 265 -12.99 -4.77 7.92
CA SER A 265 -12.14 -4.04 8.88
C SER A 265 -11.36 -5.02 9.74
N SER A 266 -10.17 -4.65 10.20
CA SER A 266 -9.27 -5.52 10.97
C SER A 266 -8.26 -4.71 11.79
N THR A 267 -7.39 -5.41 12.52
CA THR A 267 -6.19 -4.86 13.17
C THR A 267 -4.94 -5.27 12.40
N ALA A 268 -3.85 -4.50 12.46
CA ALA A 268 -2.61 -4.86 11.77
C ALA A 268 -2.06 -6.22 12.25
N GLN A 269 -2.23 -6.53 13.55
CA GLN A 269 -1.82 -7.80 14.13
C GLN A 269 -2.61 -8.99 13.56
N GLU A 270 -3.92 -8.85 13.37
CA GLU A 270 -4.75 -9.93 12.79
C GLU A 270 -4.41 -10.17 11.33
N VAL A 271 -4.26 -9.11 10.53
CA VAL A 271 -3.81 -9.22 9.13
C VAL A 271 -2.42 -9.87 9.06
N ALA A 272 -1.49 -9.50 9.94
CA ALA A 272 -0.17 -10.11 9.99
C ALA A 272 -0.23 -11.63 10.30
N ARG A 273 -1.07 -12.05 11.25
CA ARG A 273 -1.28 -13.48 11.54
C ARG A 273 -1.91 -14.22 10.36
N TRP A 274 -2.86 -13.61 9.67
CA TRP A 274 -3.46 -14.15 8.45
C TRP A 274 -2.41 -14.37 7.34
N LEU A 275 -1.53 -13.39 7.12
CA LEU A 275 -0.44 -13.50 6.14
C LEU A 275 0.57 -14.59 6.50
N VAL A 276 0.92 -14.73 7.78
CA VAL A 276 1.79 -15.83 8.25
C VAL A 276 1.15 -17.18 7.96
N ALA A 277 -0.10 -17.36 8.35
CA ALA A 277 -0.83 -18.62 8.15
C ALA A 277 -1.05 -18.95 6.67
N LEU A 278 -1.30 -17.93 5.83
CA LEU A 278 -1.40 -18.08 4.38
C LEU A 278 -0.11 -18.63 3.79
N GLN A 279 1.03 -18.03 4.14
CA GLN A 279 2.37 -18.44 3.67
C GLN A 279 2.80 -19.81 4.20
N GLN A 280 2.33 -20.20 5.39
CA GLN A 280 2.59 -21.51 6.00
C GLN A 280 1.64 -22.61 5.50
N GLY A 281 0.77 -22.31 4.53
CA GLY A 281 -0.12 -23.29 3.91
C GLY A 281 -1.30 -23.72 4.79
N GLN A 282 -1.69 -22.91 5.78
CA GLN A 282 -2.82 -23.25 6.67
C GLN A 282 -4.20 -23.00 6.03
N MET A 283 -4.26 -22.23 4.93
CA MET A 283 -5.51 -21.87 4.24
C MET A 283 -5.57 -22.32 2.78
N LEU A 284 -4.41 -22.50 2.15
CA LEU A 284 -4.20 -22.93 0.77
C LEU A 284 -2.95 -23.81 0.72
N GLN A 285 -2.87 -24.73 -0.24
CA GLN A 285 -1.64 -25.46 -0.53
C GLN A 285 -0.53 -24.51 -0.98
N PRO A 286 0.76 -24.76 -0.66
CA PRO A 286 1.86 -23.89 -1.06
C PRO A 286 1.91 -23.55 -2.55
N GLN A 287 1.59 -24.51 -3.42
CA GLN A 287 1.57 -24.33 -4.88
C GLN A 287 0.47 -23.35 -5.34
N SER A 288 -0.63 -23.24 -4.59
CA SER A 288 -1.71 -22.31 -4.88
C SER A 288 -1.30 -20.86 -4.63
N LEU A 289 -0.32 -20.60 -3.74
CA LEU A 289 0.19 -19.25 -3.50
C LEU A 289 0.89 -18.68 -4.75
N THR A 290 1.63 -19.51 -5.48
CA THR A 290 2.22 -19.10 -6.76
C THR A 290 1.13 -18.64 -7.72
N THR A 291 0.01 -19.37 -7.80
CA THR A 291 -1.11 -19.02 -8.67
C THR A 291 -1.83 -17.76 -8.18
N LEU A 292 -2.03 -17.61 -6.87
CA LEU A 292 -2.67 -16.46 -6.22
C LEU A 292 -1.92 -15.16 -6.49
N TRP A 293 -0.58 -15.21 -6.47
CA TRP A 293 0.29 -14.04 -6.57
C TRP A 293 0.88 -13.80 -7.96
N THR A 294 0.68 -14.71 -8.92
CA THR A 294 1.07 -14.47 -10.32
C THR A 294 0.12 -13.47 -10.98
N PRO A 295 0.62 -12.32 -11.49
CA PRO A 295 -0.20 -11.35 -12.19
C PRO A 295 -0.89 -11.93 -13.42
N GLY A 296 -2.11 -11.48 -13.69
CA GLY A 296 -2.75 -11.70 -14.98
C GLY A 296 -1.95 -11.05 -16.10
N ARG A 297 -2.02 -11.62 -17.31
CA ARG A 297 -1.44 -11.04 -18.53
C ARG A 297 -2.56 -10.65 -19.47
N LEU A 298 -2.39 -9.49 -20.12
CA LEU A 298 -3.20 -9.10 -21.25
C LEU A 298 -2.88 -9.98 -22.47
N THR A 299 -3.71 -9.88 -23.51
CA THR A 299 -3.51 -10.59 -24.78
C THR A 299 -2.18 -10.25 -25.47
N ASP A 300 -1.64 -9.05 -25.22
CA ASP A 300 -0.30 -8.63 -25.69
C ASP A 300 0.86 -9.17 -24.82
N GLY A 301 0.56 -9.96 -23.80
CA GLY A 301 1.52 -10.55 -22.86
C GLY A 301 1.97 -9.62 -21.72
N SER A 302 1.57 -8.35 -21.74
CA SER A 302 1.94 -7.36 -20.74
C SER A 302 1.13 -7.52 -19.44
N THR A 303 1.64 -6.92 -18.36
CA THR A 303 0.92 -6.80 -17.08
C THR A 303 0.49 -5.34 -16.89
N ARG A 304 -0.64 -5.13 -16.21
CA ARG A 304 -1.19 -3.82 -15.89
C ARG A 304 -1.79 -3.81 -14.49
N SER A 305 -1.77 -2.63 -13.87
CA SER A 305 -2.46 -2.30 -12.62
C SER A 305 -2.54 -0.77 -12.50
N PHE A 306 -2.42 -0.20 -11.31
CA PHE A 306 -2.52 1.24 -11.04
C PHE A 306 -1.38 2.08 -11.64
N GLY A 307 -0.34 1.43 -12.17
CA GLY A 307 0.82 2.09 -12.76
C GLY A 307 1.95 2.34 -11.75
N GLY A 308 3.03 2.93 -12.25
CA GLY A 308 4.24 3.17 -11.45
C GLY A 308 4.76 1.86 -10.82
N LYS A 309 4.88 1.84 -9.49
CA LYS A 309 5.36 0.68 -8.73
C LYS A 309 4.39 -0.49 -8.74
N LEU A 310 3.08 -0.23 -8.81
CA LEU A 310 2.04 -1.25 -8.83
C LEU A 310 1.68 -1.53 -10.29
N ASN A 311 2.45 -2.41 -10.92
CA ASN A 311 2.45 -2.60 -12.37
C ASN A 311 1.82 -3.93 -12.84
N GLY A 312 1.38 -4.78 -11.93
CA GLY A 312 0.59 -5.98 -12.25
C GLY A 312 -0.51 -6.24 -11.24
N TYR A 313 -1.54 -6.99 -11.61
CA TYR A 313 -2.64 -7.37 -10.72
C TYR A 313 -2.88 -8.88 -10.82
N ALA A 314 -2.69 -9.58 -9.69
CA ALA A 314 -2.90 -11.01 -9.51
C ALA A 314 -4.30 -11.28 -8.91
N LEU A 315 -4.53 -12.43 -8.27
CA LEU A 315 -5.88 -12.83 -7.88
C LEU A 315 -6.38 -12.13 -6.60
N GLY A 316 -6.72 -10.83 -6.69
CA GLY A 316 -7.02 -9.99 -5.53
C GLY A 316 -5.84 -9.19 -4.99
N TRP A 317 -4.69 -9.25 -5.68
CA TRP A 317 -3.43 -8.69 -5.21
C TRP A 317 -2.80 -7.82 -6.29
N PRO A 318 -2.79 -6.49 -6.16
CA PRO A 318 -1.82 -5.67 -6.89
C PRO A 318 -0.41 -6.19 -6.62
N THR A 319 0.50 -6.01 -7.56
CA THR A 319 1.86 -6.51 -7.50
C THR A 319 2.84 -5.43 -7.90
N ALA A 320 3.99 -5.45 -7.25
CA ALA A 320 5.14 -4.68 -7.64
C ALA A 320 6.13 -5.61 -8.36
N GLY A 321 5.92 -5.77 -9.66
CA GLY A 321 6.78 -6.54 -10.54
C GLY A 321 8.08 -5.79 -10.79
N ARG A 322 9.17 -6.27 -10.21
CA ARG A 322 10.53 -5.75 -10.37
C ARG A 322 11.53 -6.88 -10.17
N PRO A 323 12.76 -6.78 -10.72
CA PRO A 323 13.76 -7.84 -10.60
C PRO A 323 14.18 -8.14 -9.17
N GLU A 324 14.13 -7.14 -8.29
CA GLU A 324 14.62 -7.26 -6.93
C GLU A 324 13.53 -6.95 -5.92
N HIS A 325 13.45 -7.77 -4.88
CA HIS A 325 12.42 -7.71 -3.85
C HIS A 325 11.01 -7.56 -4.45
N PRO A 326 10.60 -8.38 -5.43
CA PRO A 326 9.25 -8.32 -5.97
C PRO A 326 8.23 -8.54 -4.85
N ALA A 327 7.11 -7.83 -4.93
CA ALA A 327 6.11 -7.88 -3.88
C ALA A 327 4.71 -8.07 -4.43
N VAL A 328 3.85 -8.70 -3.63
CA VAL A 328 2.40 -8.47 -3.73
C VAL A 328 2.01 -7.38 -2.73
N ALA A 329 1.18 -6.46 -3.18
CA ALA A 329 0.99 -5.16 -2.57
C ALA A 329 -0.50 -4.73 -2.52
N PRO A 330 -1.39 -5.45 -1.81
CA PRO A 330 -2.75 -4.98 -1.56
C PRO A 330 -2.76 -3.58 -0.94
N VAL A 331 -3.56 -2.71 -1.53
CA VAL A 331 -3.78 -1.33 -1.08
C VAL A 331 -5.28 -1.05 -1.00
N GLY A 332 -5.68 -0.13 -0.13
CA GLY A 332 -7.08 0.13 0.13
C GLY A 332 -7.38 1.56 0.57
N GLY A 333 -8.35 2.19 -0.11
CA GLY A 333 -8.95 3.47 0.30
C GLY A 333 -7.97 4.64 0.41
N GLY A 334 -6.79 4.54 -0.22
CA GLY A 334 -5.70 5.50 -0.07
C GLY A 334 -5.24 5.67 1.39
N ARG A 335 -5.41 4.64 2.24
CA ARG A 335 -5.15 4.72 3.69
C ARG A 335 -4.61 3.45 4.32
N SER A 336 -4.67 2.33 3.61
CA SER A 336 -4.19 1.03 4.10
C SER A 336 -3.33 0.37 3.02
N ALA A 337 -2.22 -0.24 3.42
CA ALA A 337 -1.34 -1.01 2.54
C ALA A 337 -0.79 -2.24 3.25
N VAL A 338 -0.70 -3.34 2.49
CA VAL A 338 -0.05 -4.59 2.88
C VAL A 338 0.95 -4.91 1.79
N PHE A 339 2.22 -5.07 2.13
CA PHE A 339 3.23 -5.54 1.19
C PHE A 339 3.80 -6.85 1.72
N VAL A 340 3.79 -7.88 0.88
CA VAL A 340 4.46 -9.15 1.13
C VAL A 340 5.56 -9.27 0.09
N TYR A 341 6.77 -9.55 0.55
CA TYR A 341 7.97 -9.77 -0.24
C TYR A 341 8.31 -11.26 -0.14
N PRO A 342 7.73 -12.13 -1.00
CA PRO A 342 7.79 -13.57 -0.78
C PRO A 342 9.21 -14.14 -0.83
N GLN A 343 10.09 -13.50 -1.61
CA GLN A 343 11.50 -13.90 -1.74
C GLN A 343 12.36 -13.49 -0.54
N ASP A 344 11.88 -12.54 0.27
CA ASP A 344 12.61 -11.93 1.38
C ASP A 344 12.08 -12.34 2.75
N GLU A 345 11.04 -13.19 2.78
CA GLU A 345 10.31 -13.62 3.99
C GLU A 345 9.87 -12.43 4.87
N LEU A 346 9.50 -11.32 4.23
CA LEU A 346 9.09 -10.07 4.86
C LEU A 346 7.66 -9.73 4.47
N ALA A 347 6.83 -9.35 5.45
CA ALA A 347 5.57 -8.67 5.17
C ALA A 347 5.36 -7.49 6.11
N ILE A 348 4.76 -6.43 5.60
CA ILE A 348 4.49 -5.20 6.33
C ILE A 348 3.03 -4.85 6.14
N VAL A 349 2.34 -4.54 7.23
CA VAL A 349 0.95 -4.10 7.26
C VAL A 349 0.90 -2.70 7.87
N VAL A 350 0.37 -1.74 7.12
CA VAL A 350 0.11 -0.38 7.60
C VAL A 350 -1.36 -0.05 7.40
N LEU A 351 -2.06 0.21 8.49
CA LEU A 351 -3.47 0.61 8.48
C LEU A 351 -3.58 2.01 9.08
N THR A 352 -4.24 2.93 8.38
CA THR A 352 -4.43 4.30 8.85
C THR A 352 -5.89 4.72 8.76
N ASN A 353 -6.28 5.72 9.54
CA ASN A 353 -7.62 6.30 9.47
C ASN A 353 -7.71 7.56 8.60
N LEU A 354 -6.75 7.80 7.69
CA LEU A 354 -6.76 8.97 6.81
C LEU A 354 -6.76 8.58 5.32
N GLN A 355 -7.88 8.83 4.62
CA GLN A 355 -7.94 8.72 3.17
C GLN A 355 -7.01 9.76 2.52
N GLY A 356 -6.17 9.29 1.59
CA GLY A 356 -5.14 10.07 0.93
C GLY A 356 -3.78 10.04 1.65
N ALA A 357 -3.65 9.29 2.74
CA ALA A 357 -2.35 8.99 3.36
C ALA A 357 -1.45 8.16 2.44
N ASN A 358 -2.03 7.28 1.63
CA ASN A 358 -1.34 6.47 0.61
C ASN A 358 -0.08 5.76 1.15
N PRO A 359 -0.24 4.89 2.18
CA PRO A 359 0.91 4.26 2.85
C PRO A 359 1.82 3.46 1.92
N GLU A 360 1.32 2.97 0.79
CA GLU A 360 2.10 2.32 -0.28
C GLU A 360 3.32 3.13 -0.75
N ARG A 361 3.28 4.46 -0.56
CA ARG A 361 4.40 5.35 -0.92
C ARG A 361 5.62 5.18 -0.01
N PHE A 362 5.43 4.77 1.25
CA PHE A 362 6.53 4.59 2.21
C PHE A 362 6.77 3.14 2.65
N MET A 363 6.06 2.16 2.08
CA MET A 363 6.23 0.73 2.41
C MET A 363 7.66 0.24 2.15
N ASP A 364 8.28 0.61 1.03
CA ASP A 364 9.65 0.18 0.72
C ASP A 364 10.69 0.83 1.67
N ALA A 365 10.42 2.03 2.19
CA ALA A 365 11.28 2.65 3.20
C ALA A 365 11.22 1.89 4.54
N LEU A 366 10.03 1.38 4.91
CA LEU A 366 9.89 0.49 6.06
C LEU A 366 10.59 -0.86 5.80
N ALA A 367 10.46 -1.41 4.59
CA ALA A 367 11.15 -2.63 4.20
C ALA A 367 12.67 -2.47 4.24
N ALA A 368 13.19 -1.30 3.85
CA ALA A 368 14.60 -0.97 3.89
C ALA A 368 15.24 -0.93 5.29
N CYS A 369 14.42 -0.94 6.35
CA CYS A 369 14.89 -1.15 7.73
C CYS A 369 15.33 -2.61 7.98
N TYR A 370 14.78 -3.55 7.21
CA TYR A 370 15.05 -4.99 7.31
C TYR A 370 15.87 -5.52 6.13
N LEU A 371 15.77 -4.86 4.97
CA LEU A 371 16.44 -5.17 3.71
C LEU A 371 17.28 -3.96 3.26
N PRO A 372 18.51 -3.79 3.77
CA PRO A 372 19.30 -2.58 3.53
C PRO A 372 19.54 -2.24 2.05
N ASP A 373 19.57 -3.23 1.18
CA ASP A 373 19.66 -3.09 -0.27
C ASP A 373 18.43 -2.45 -0.94
N MET A 374 17.31 -2.36 -0.22
CA MET A 374 16.13 -1.60 -0.62
C MET A 374 16.21 -0.09 -0.32
N ARG A 375 17.30 0.40 0.27
CA ARG A 375 17.44 1.84 0.55
C ARG A 375 17.59 2.61 -0.76
N VAL A 376 16.78 3.66 -0.91
CA VAL A 376 16.87 4.60 -2.04
C VAL A 376 18.28 5.23 -2.10
N ALA A 377 18.86 5.53 -0.93
CA ALA A 377 20.23 6.05 -0.81
C ALA A 377 21.33 5.09 -1.32
N ASP A 378 21.00 3.80 -1.51
CA ASP A 378 21.88 2.78 -2.05
C ASP A 378 21.53 2.42 -3.52
N GLY A 379 20.63 3.22 -4.13
CA GLY A 379 20.22 3.11 -5.53
C GLY A 379 19.06 2.13 -5.79
N PHE A 380 18.29 1.76 -4.76
CA PHE A 380 17.09 0.94 -4.96
C PHE A 380 16.08 1.64 -5.89
N GLY A 381 15.46 0.87 -6.77
CA GLY A 381 14.55 1.39 -7.80
C GLY A 381 15.25 1.92 -9.07
N LEU A 382 16.58 2.12 -9.04
CA LEU A 382 17.33 2.44 -10.25
C LEU A 382 17.57 1.19 -11.12
N PRO A 383 17.61 1.33 -12.46
CA PRO A 383 18.12 0.29 -13.35
C PRO A 383 19.52 -0.19 -12.92
N PRO A 384 19.91 -1.45 -13.17
CA PRO A 384 21.20 -2.00 -12.74
C PRO A 384 22.42 -1.15 -13.15
N THR A 385 22.39 -0.59 -14.36
CA THR A 385 23.45 0.29 -14.89
C THR A 385 23.60 1.57 -14.08
N LEU A 386 22.48 2.25 -13.80
CA LEU A 386 22.43 3.47 -12.99
C LEU A 386 22.72 3.20 -11.51
N ARG A 387 22.29 2.06 -10.99
CA ARG A 387 22.57 1.69 -9.60
C ARG A 387 24.05 1.49 -9.35
N THR A 388 24.73 0.77 -10.25
CA THR A 388 26.18 0.55 -10.14
C THR A 388 26.91 1.87 -10.16
N LEU A 389 26.54 2.76 -11.10
CA LEU A 389 27.07 4.12 -11.19
C LEU A 389 26.79 4.92 -9.91
N HIS A 390 25.56 4.88 -9.40
CA HIS A 390 25.15 5.56 -8.18
C HIS A 390 25.99 5.11 -6.97
N ARG A 391 26.18 3.81 -6.77
CA ARG A 391 27.00 3.28 -5.67
C ARG A 391 28.46 3.74 -5.76
N THR A 392 29.04 3.73 -6.95
CA THR A 392 30.40 4.26 -7.18
C THR A 392 30.48 5.75 -6.82
N LEU A 393 29.48 6.55 -7.21
CA LEU A 393 29.45 7.98 -6.94
C LEU A 393 29.15 8.32 -5.48
N ARG A 394 28.44 7.46 -4.75
CA ARG A 394 28.29 7.61 -3.29
C ARG A 394 29.62 7.46 -2.56
N GLN A 395 30.54 6.65 -3.10
CA GLN A 395 31.89 6.46 -2.53
C GLN A 395 32.88 7.54 -2.97
N ARG A 396 32.82 7.94 -4.24
CA ARG A 396 33.79 8.88 -4.84
C ARG A 396 33.33 10.35 -4.84
N GLY A 397 32.04 10.59 -4.67
CA GLY A 397 31.40 11.90 -4.86
C GLY A 397 30.81 12.06 -6.26
N PHE A 398 29.68 12.78 -6.35
CA PHE A 398 28.99 13.07 -7.62
C PHE A 398 29.76 14.03 -8.54
N SER A 399 30.80 14.70 -8.05
CA SER A 399 31.76 15.44 -8.87
C SER A 399 32.44 14.57 -9.93
N HIS A 400 32.55 13.25 -9.70
CA HIS A 400 33.13 12.29 -10.65
C HIS A 400 32.11 11.71 -11.64
N LEU A 401 30.85 12.18 -11.65
CA LEU A 401 29.77 11.63 -12.48
C LEU A 401 30.15 11.51 -13.96
N GLN A 402 30.69 12.58 -14.55
CA GLN A 402 31.08 12.55 -15.97
C GLN A 402 32.24 11.58 -16.26
N GLU A 403 33.19 11.46 -15.34
CA GLU A 403 34.32 10.52 -15.46
C GLU A 403 33.81 9.08 -15.44
N GLU A 404 32.95 8.75 -14.49
CA GLU A 404 32.41 7.40 -14.34
C GLU A 404 31.45 7.01 -15.47
N VAL A 405 30.64 7.94 -15.98
CA VAL A 405 29.82 7.69 -17.17
C VAL A 405 30.70 7.39 -18.38
N LYS A 406 31.74 8.19 -18.64
CA LYS A 406 32.69 7.95 -19.74
C LYS A 406 33.39 6.60 -19.59
N LYS A 407 33.78 6.23 -18.37
CA LYS A 407 34.38 4.93 -18.07
C LYS A 407 33.41 3.78 -18.34
N ALA A 408 32.16 3.89 -17.88
CA ALA A 408 31.13 2.88 -18.09
C ALA A 408 30.83 2.67 -19.58
N CYS A 409 30.69 3.75 -20.36
CA CYS A 409 30.50 3.66 -21.81
C CYS A 409 31.70 3.02 -22.54
N ARG A 410 32.94 3.24 -22.07
CA ARG A 410 34.14 2.58 -22.65
C ARG A 410 34.19 1.09 -22.33
N GLN A 411 33.77 0.69 -21.14
CA GLN A 411 33.78 -0.70 -20.68
C GLN A 411 32.64 -1.53 -21.26
N ASN A 412 31.51 -0.90 -21.56
CA ASN A 412 30.36 -1.53 -22.17
C ASN A 412 29.81 -0.65 -23.31
N PRO A 413 30.10 -0.99 -24.58
CA PRO A 413 29.59 -0.25 -25.74
C PRO A 413 28.06 -0.18 -25.84
N GLY A 414 27.33 -1.07 -25.16
CA GLY A 414 25.87 -1.06 -25.02
C GLY A 414 25.36 -0.39 -23.74
N TYR A 415 26.17 0.44 -23.08
CA TYR A 415 25.78 1.13 -21.86
C TYR A 415 24.77 2.24 -22.15
N GLU A 416 23.50 1.96 -21.86
CA GLU A 416 22.41 2.92 -22.04
C GLU A 416 22.06 3.64 -20.74
N LEU A 417 21.75 4.93 -20.89
CA LEU A 417 21.27 5.80 -19.82
C LEU A 417 20.00 6.51 -20.29
N PRO A 418 18.82 5.86 -20.26
CA PRO A 418 17.59 6.47 -20.74
C PRO A 418 17.27 7.78 -20.02
N GLU A 419 16.80 8.79 -20.77
CA GLU A 419 16.45 10.12 -20.24
C GLU A 419 15.55 10.03 -19.01
N THR A 420 14.49 9.23 -19.08
CA THR A 420 13.50 9.06 -18.01
C THR A 420 14.09 8.41 -16.78
N ALA A 421 15.06 7.50 -16.95
CA ALA A 421 15.73 6.83 -15.85
C ALA A 421 16.72 7.76 -15.13
N ILE A 422 17.46 8.58 -15.88
CA ILE A 422 18.31 9.64 -15.29
C ILE A 422 17.44 10.67 -14.58
N ASN A 423 16.30 11.05 -15.16
CA ASN A 423 15.40 12.01 -14.54
C ASN A 423 14.84 11.50 -13.20
N ALA A 424 14.38 10.24 -13.18
CA ALA A 424 13.92 9.58 -11.97
C ALA A 424 15.03 9.49 -10.91
N TRP A 425 16.28 9.26 -11.33
CA TRP A 425 17.43 9.27 -10.44
C TRP A 425 17.71 10.66 -9.82
N GLY A 426 17.60 11.74 -10.61
CA GLY A 426 17.74 13.10 -10.09
C GLY A 426 16.66 13.41 -9.04
N TYR A 427 15.42 13.04 -9.30
CA TYR A 427 14.33 13.24 -8.34
C TYR A 427 14.48 12.39 -7.08
N SER A 428 15.00 11.16 -7.16
CA SER A 428 15.26 10.37 -5.95
C SER A 428 16.30 11.03 -5.03
N LEU A 429 17.28 11.73 -5.60
CA LEU A 429 18.26 12.53 -4.84
C LEU A 429 17.61 13.79 -4.24
N VAL A 430 16.69 14.45 -4.96
CA VAL A 430 15.90 15.58 -4.43
C VAL A 430 15.07 15.14 -3.22
N GLU A 431 14.41 13.98 -3.29
CA GLU A 431 13.65 13.41 -2.17
C GLU A 431 14.52 13.14 -0.95
N LEU A 432 15.80 12.79 -1.15
CA LEU A 432 16.79 12.62 -0.09
C LEU A 432 17.40 13.95 0.41
N GLY A 433 16.98 15.09 -0.14
CA GLY A 433 17.54 16.41 0.18
C GLY A 433 18.93 16.66 -0.41
N GLN A 434 19.40 15.81 -1.31
CA GLN A 434 20.74 15.86 -1.91
C GLN A 434 20.72 16.74 -3.19
N LEU A 435 20.32 18.00 -3.04
CA LEU A 435 20.08 18.90 -4.17
C LEU A 435 21.32 19.14 -5.04
N THR A 436 22.53 19.17 -4.45
CA THR A 436 23.78 19.32 -5.22
C THR A 436 24.10 18.09 -6.07
N ASP A 437 23.87 16.89 -5.53
CA ASP A 437 24.06 15.64 -6.26
C ASP A 437 23.01 15.49 -7.36
N ALA A 438 21.74 15.83 -7.05
CA ALA A 438 20.65 15.87 -8.02
C ALA A 438 20.97 16.84 -9.16
N LEU A 439 21.52 18.02 -8.85
CA LEU A 439 21.91 19.00 -9.86
C LEU A 439 22.91 18.42 -10.86
N ALA A 440 23.94 17.69 -10.38
CA ALA A 440 24.91 17.03 -11.25
C ALA A 440 24.24 15.99 -12.17
N VAL A 441 23.28 15.22 -11.65
CA VAL A 441 22.50 14.24 -12.42
C VAL A 441 21.62 14.91 -13.48
N PHE A 442 20.92 16.00 -13.15
CA PHE A 442 20.10 16.73 -14.12
C PHE A 442 20.94 17.44 -15.19
N GLN A 443 22.12 17.95 -14.84
CA GLN A 443 23.08 18.49 -15.82
C GLN A 443 23.54 17.41 -16.81
N LEU A 444 23.84 16.19 -16.33
CA LEU A 444 24.14 15.06 -17.21
C LEU A 444 22.96 14.74 -18.13
N ASN A 445 21.72 14.78 -17.62
CA ASN A 445 20.53 14.48 -18.42
C ASN A 445 20.38 15.47 -19.58
N VAL A 446 20.53 16.77 -19.32
CA VAL A 446 20.53 17.82 -20.35
C VAL A 446 21.67 17.62 -21.36
N GLN A 447 22.86 17.22 -20.90
CA GLN A 447 23.99 16.95 -21.79
C GLN A 447 23.71 15.80 -22.76
N LEU A 448 23.08 14.73 -22.28
CA LEU A 448 22.76 13.54 -23.09
C LEU A 448 21.51 13.75 -23.97
N TYR A 449 20.55 14.57 -23.52
CA TYR A 449 19.27 14.79 -24.18
C TYR A 449 18.95 16.30 -24.36
N PRO A 450 19.78 17.07 -25.08
CA PRO A 450 19.68 18.54 -25.16
C PRO A 450 18.46 19.07 -25.94
N GLN A 451 17.66 18.18 -26.53
CA GLN A 451 16.42 18.52 -27.23
C GLN A 451 15.16 18.17 -26.41
N SER A 452 15.30 17.55 -25.24
CA SER A 452 14.16 17.23 -24.38
C SER A 452 13.84 18.40 -23.47
N ALA A 453 12.64 18.96 -23.61
CA ALA A 453 12.13 20.01 -22.72
C ALA A 453 12.09 19.55 -21.24
N ASN A 454 11.82 18.26 -21.00
CA ASN A 454 11.72 17.68 -19.66
C ASN A 454 13.04 17.78 -18.90
N THR A 455 14.18 17.53 -19.56
CA THR A 455 15.50 17.62 -18.91
C THR A 455 15.83 19.04 -18.42
N TYR A 456 15.46 20.06 -19.19
CA TYR A 456 15.64 21.46 -18.79
C TYR A 456 14.69 21.87 -17.68
N ASP A 457 13.47 21.32 -17.65
CA ASP A 457 12.48 21.60 -16.62
C ASP A 457 12.98 21.13 -15.24
N SER A 458 13.38 19.86 -15.13
CA SER A 458 13.91 19.30 -13.87
C SER A 458 15.23 19.95 -13.43
N LEU A 459 16.09 20.34 -14.38
CA LEU A 459 17.30 21.11 -14.08
C LEU A 459 16.98 22.51 -13.55
N ALA A 460 16.03 23.21 -14.16
CA ALA A 460 15.60 24.54 -13.74
C ALA A 460 14.97 24.52 -12.34
N GLU A 461 14.11 23.53 -12.07
CA GLU A 461 13.50 23.29 -10.77
C GLU A 461 14.56 23.13 -9.67
N THR A 462 15.60 22.35 -9.94
CA THR A 462 16.69 22.12 -8.99
C THR A 462 17.52 23.37 -8.74
N TYR A 463 17.82 24.17 -9.78
CA TYR A 463 18.47 25.47 -9.60
C TYR A 463 17.61 26.43 -8.78
N ALA A 464 16.29 26.44 -9.00
CA ALA A 464 15.37 27.27 -8.23
C ALA A 464 15.37 26.86 -6.75
N ALA A 465 15.34 25.55 -6.46
CA ALA A 465 15.42 25.00 -5.11
C ALA A 465 16.75 25.36 -4.40
N LEU A 466 17.85 25.45 -5.15
CA LEU A 466 19.16 25.91 -4.67
C LEU A 466 19.28 27.46 -4.59
N GLY A 467 18.22 28.20 -4.93
CA GLY A 467 18.21 29.66 -4.90
C GLY A 467 18.87 30.36 -6.09
N ASN A 468 19.32 29.62 -7.11
CA ASN A 468 19.94 30.19 -8.30
C ASN A 468 18.90 30.60 -9.35
N LYS A 469 18.20 31.71 -9.06
CA LYS A 469 17.11 32.24 -9.91
C LYS A 469 17.53 32.52 -11.36
N LYS A 470 18.76 32.99 -11.57
CA LYS A 470 19.28 33.31 -12.91
C LYS A 470 19.37 32.07 -13.79
N LEU A 471 19.99 31.00 -13.29
CA LEU A 471 20.11 29.74 -14.04
C LEU A 471 18.75 29.03 -14.15
N ALA A 472 17.92 29.09 -13.11
CA ALA A 472 16.55 28.57 -13.18
C ALA A 472 15.76 29.21 -14.33
N ALA A 473 15.73 30.55 -14.41
CA ALA A 473 15.05 31.28 -15.49
C ALA A 473 15.63 30.97 -16.88
N GLN A 474 16.95 30.83 -17.01
CA GLN A 474 17.58 30.44 -18.27
C GLN A 474 17.11 29.06 -18.74
N HIS A 475 17.11 28.06 -17.85
CA HIS A 475 16.72 26.70 -18.20
C HIS A 475 15.21 26.55 -18.40
N TYR A 476 14.36 27.21 -17.61
CA TYR A 476 12.92 27.27 -17.87
C TYR A 476 12.59 27.93 -19.21
N SER A 477 13.31 29.00 -19.59
CA SER A 477 13.14 29.61 -20.93
C SER A 477 13.45 28.61 -22.04
N ARG A 478 14.50 27.79 -21.87
CA ARG A 478 14.85 26.74 -22.84
C ARG A 478 13.82 25.61 -22.86
N ALA A 479 13.31 25.18 -21.70
CA ALA A 479 12.25 24.19 -21.60
C ALA A 479 10.97 24.66 -22.33
N LEU A 480 10.59 25.93 -22.14
CA LEU A 480 9.44 26.53 -22.81
C LEU A 480 9.63 26.68 -24.33
N ALA A 481 10.86 26.99 -24.78
CA ALA A 481 11.17 27.04 -26.20
C ALA A 481 11.05 25.66 -26.88
N LEU A 482 11.43 24.58 -26.18
CA LEU A 482 11.30 23.21 -26.66
C LEU A 482 9.88 22.65 -26.52
N ASN A 483 9.13 23.09 -25.51
CA ASN A 483 7.74 22.74 -25.28
C ASN A 483 6.93 23.96 -24.80
N PRO A 484 6.28 24.70 -25.73
CA PRO A 484 5.49 25.89 -25.39
C PRO A 484 4.30 25.65 -24.45
N LYS A 485 3.92 24.38 -24.22
CA LYS A 485 2.83 24.00 -23.31
C LYS A 485 3.31 23.74 -21.87
N ASN A 486 4.61 23.90 -21.58
CA ASN A 486 5.14 23.71 -20.23
C ASN A 486 4.63 24.82 -19.29
N ARG A 487 3.64 24.49 -18.46
CA ARG A 487 3.00 25.42 -17.53
C ARG A 487 3.93 25.83 -16.38
N THR A 488 4.70 24.89 -15.83
CA THR A 488 5.65 25.15 -14.74
C THR A 488 6.65 26.22 -15.13
N ALA A 489 7.27 26.06 -16.30
CA ALA A 489 8.21 27.04 -16.84
C ALA A 489 7.54 28.41 -17.09
N ALA A 490 6.35 28.43 -17.70
CA ALA A 490 5.63 29.65 -17.99
C ALA A 490 5.16 30.40 -16.74
N GLU A 491 4.83 29.70 -15.66
CA GLU A 491 4.43 30.29 -14.38
C GLU A 491 5.64 30.83 -13.61
N TYR A 492 6.76 30.12 -13.61
CA TYR A 492 7.98 30.57 -12.94
C TYR A 492 8.53 31.87 -13.55
N LEU A 493 8.56 31.97 -14.88
CA LEU A 493 9.11 33.14 -15.59
C LEU A 493 8.26 34.42 -15.49
N LYS A 494 7.06 34.34 -14.89
CA LYS A 494 6.20 35.51 -14.62
C LYS A 494 6.46 36.14 -13.26
N GLN A 495 7.19 35.46 -12.38
CA GLN A 495 7.57 35.92 -11.04
C GLN A 495 8.88 36.71 -11.08
#